data_AF-A0A161U981-F1
#
_entry.id   AF-A0A161U981-F1
#
_cell.length_a   1.000
_cell.length_b   1.000
_cell.length_c   1.000
_cell.angle_alpha   90.00
_cell.angle_beta   90.00
_cell.angle_gamma   90.00
#
_symmetry.space_group_name_H-M   'P 1'
#
loop_
_entity.id
_entity.type
_entity.pdbx_description
1 polymer ?
#
loop_
_entity_poly.entity_id
_entity_poly.type
_entity_poly.pdbx_seq_one_letter_code
_entity_poly.pdbx_strand_id
1 'polypeptide(L)'
;MGQKVNPYGFRLGITTDHVSRWFSDSTKPGQRYADYLAEDVKIRRLLQTSLDRAGVSRIEIERTRDRVRVDIHTARPGIVIGRRGAEAERIRADLEKLTGKQIQLNILEVKNPEADAQLVAQGIAEQLSARVAFRRAMRKGLQGAQRAGAKGVRIQVSGRLGGAEMSRSEFYREGRVPLHTLRANIDYGFYEAKTTFGRIGVKVWIYKGDITNKELAREQASQKPSRERSDRPRRAPRSQEPAAAGVEA
;
A
#
# COMPACT_ATOMS: atom_id res chain seq x y z
N MET A 1 -8.72 -3.61 27.38
CA MET A 1 -7.37 -3.08 27.05
C MET A 1 -7.40 -2.37 25.69
N GLY A 2 -7.49 -1.03 25.70
CA GLY A 2 -7.56 -0.17 24.50
C GLY A 2 -6.40 0.84 24.37
N GLN A 3 -5.32 0.68 25.12
CA GLN A 3 -4.27 1.70 25.28
C GLN A 3 -3.18 1.69 24.19
N LYS A 4 -3.32 0.85 23.14
CA LYS A 4 -2.29 0.73 22.09
C LYS A 4 -2.69 1.52 20.85
N VAL A 5 -1.84 2.45 20.45
CA VAL A 5 -1.99 3.26 19.23
C VAL A 5 -1.72 2.41 17.99
N ASN A 6 -2.33 2.76 16.85
CA ASN A 6 -2.03 2.14 15.56
C ASN A 6 -0.55 2.38 15.19
N PRO A 7 0.29 1.33 15.02
CA PRO A 7 1.71 1.48 14.71
C PRO A 7 2.00 2.23 13.41
N TYR A 8 1.11 2.11 12.42
CA TYR A 8 1.23 2.80 11.13
C TYR A 8 1.04 4.30 11.32
N GLY A 9 -0.02 4.71 12.01
CA GLY A 9 -0.32 6.11 12.28
C GLY A 9 0.69 6.78 13.22
N PHE A 10 1.22 6.02 14.20
CA PHE A 10 2.26 6.51 15.12
C PHE A 10 3.59 6.84 14.42
N ARG A 11 3.81 6.32 13.21
CA ARG A 11 5.04 6.44 12.43
C ARG A 11 4.92 7.34 11.19
N LEU A 12 3.74 7.89 10.98
CA LEU A 12 3.43 8.71 9.81
C LEU A 12 4.32 9.96 9.81
N GLY A 13 5.02 10.21 8.70
CA GLY A 13 5.97 11.31 8.55
C GLY A 13 7.37 11.04 9.10
N ILE A 14 7.62 9.87 9.70
CA ILE A 14 8.95 9.46 10.19
C ILE A 14 9.45 8.27 9.38
N THR A 15 8.80 7.11 9.52
CA THR A 15 9.17 5.90 8.78
C THR A 15 8.11 5.46 7.76
N THR A 16 6.85 5.83 7.98
CA THR A 16 5.74 5.53 7.06
C THR A 16 5.25 6.82 6.40
N ASP A 17 4.76 6.70 5.16
CA ASP A 17 4.25 7.82 4.38
C ASP A 17 2.72 7.77 4.23
N HIS A 18 2.14 8.85 3.72
CA HIS A 18 0.72 8.92 3.40
C HIS A 18 0.38 8.01 2.21
N VAL A 19 -0.75 7.32 2.33
CA VAL A 19 -1.27 6.44 1.26
C VAL A 19 -2.01 7.24 0.18
N SER A 20 -2.68 8.33 0.55
CA SER A 20 -3.24 9.30 -0.41
C SER A 20 -2.32 10.52 -0.44
N ARG A 21 -1.82 10.88 -1.63
CA ARG A 21 -0.95 12.05 -1.82
C ARG A 21 -1.60 13.05 -2.77
N TRP A 22 -2.14 14.11 -2.20
CA TRP A 22 -2.71 15.23 -2.95
C TRP A 22 -2.90 16.42 -2.02
N PHE A 23 -3.08 17.60 -2.62
CA PHE A 23 -3.35 18.84 -1.90
C PHE A 23 -4.58 19.50 -2.53
N SER A 24 -5.45 20.06 -1.69
CA SER A 24 -6.55 20.89 -2.16
C SER A 24 -6.79 22.06 -1.21
N ASP A 25 -6.78 23.26 -1.77
CA ASP A 25 -7.16 24.52 -1.13
C ASP A 25 -8.33 25.20 -1.87
N SER A 26 -9.02 24.46 -2.74
CA SER A 26 -10.07 25.02 -3.59
C SER A 26 -11.40 25.08 -2.84
N THR A 27 -12.02 26.25 -2.82
CA THR A 27 -13.38 26.45 -2.28
C THR A 27 -14.47 26.03 -3.27
N LYS A 28 -14.11 25.70 -4.52
CA LYS A 28 -15.05 25.30 -5.57
C LYS A 28 -15.70 23.95 -5.23
N PRO A 29 -17.04 23.82 -5.30
CA PRO A 29 -17.73 22.54 -5.13
C PRO A 29 -17.16 21.46 -6.07
N GLY A 30 -16.92 20.26 -5.54
CA GLY A 30 -16.30 19.15 -6.28
C GLY A 30 -14.77 19.17 -6.30
N GLN A 31 -14.14 20.23 -5.79
CA GLN A 31 -12.69 20.36 -5.63
C GLN A 31 -12.29 20.59 -4.17
N ARG A 32 -13.23 20.61 -3.23
CA ARG A 32 -12.93 20.80 -1.80
C ARG A 32 -12.25 19.57 -1.24
N TYR A 33 -11.49 19.76 -0.16
CA TYR A 33 -10.88 18.66 0.58
C TYR A 33 -11.92 17.59 0.99
N ALA A 34 -13.09 18.03 1.48
CA ALA A 34 -14.17 17.14 1.89
C ALA A 34 -14.71 16.27 0.73
N ASP A 35 -14.82 16.86 -0.47
CA ASP A 35 -15.32 16.16 -1.66
C ASP A 35 -14.32 15.07 -2.10
N TYR A 36 -13.02 15.41 -2.14
CA TYR A 36 -11.98 14.43 -2.47
C TYR A 36 -11.86 13.31 -1.44
N LEU A 37 -12.02 13.63 -0.15
CA LEU A 37 -12.04 12.62 0.90
C LEU A 37 -13.25 11.68 0.75
N ALA A 38 -14.43 12.21 0.48
CA ALA A 38 -15.64 11.42 0.28
C ALA A 38 -15.51 10.50 -0.95
N GLU A 39 -14.91 11.00 -2.04
CA GLU A 39 -14.56 10.20 -3.21
C GLU A 39 -13.54 9.09 -2.85
N ASP A 40 -12.46 9.41 -2.13
CA ASP A 40 -11.43 8.43 -1.72
C ASP A 40 -12.03 7.27 -0.90
N VAL A 41 -12.96 7.56 0.02
CA VAL A 41 -13.64 6.54 0.83
C VAL A 41 -14.47 5.61 -0.07
N LYS A 42 -15.19 6.17 -1.05
CA LYS A 42 -15.99 5.38 -2.01
C LYS A 42 -15.10 4.51 -2.89
N ILE A 43 -14.01 5.06 -3.42
CA ILE A 43 -13.02 4.33 -4.24
C ILE A 43 -12.45 3.15 -3.46
N ARG A 44 -11.96 3.40 -2.23
CA ARG A 44 -11.37 2.35 -1.38
C ARG A 44 -12.39 1.26 -1.06
N ARG A 45 -13.64 1.62 -0.76
CA ARG A 45 -14.71 0.65 -0.46
C ARG A 45 -15.07 -0.21 -1.66
N LEU A 46 -15.17 0.39 -2.86
CA LEU A 46 -15.42 -0.34 -4.09
C LEU A 46 -14.29 -1.34 -4.36
N LEU A 47 -13.04 -0.86 -4.34
CA LEU A 47 -11.87 -1.70 -4.61
C LEU A 47 -11.70 -2.83 -3.60
N GLN A 48 -11.91 -2.57 -2.31
CA GLN A 48 -11.84 -3.62 -1.28
C GLN A 48 -12.91 -4.71 -1.48
N THR A 49 -14.11 -4.33 -1.94
CA THR A 49 -15.20 -5.28 -2.17
C THR A 49 -14.98 -6.09 -3.44
N SER A 50 -14.61 -5.42 -4.53
CA SER A 50 -14.42 -6.07 -5.84
C SER A 50 -13.16 -6.95 -5.88
N LEU A 51 -12.09 -6.54 -5.19
CA LEU A 51 -10.78 -7.19 -5.26
C LEU A 51 -10.44 -8.03 -4.02
N ASP A 52 -11.43 -8.39 -3.20
CA ASP A 52 -11.21 -9.21 -1.99
C ASP A 52 -10.44 -10.50 -2.34
N ARG A 53 -10.80 -11.15 -3.46
CA ARG A 53 -10.12 -12.38 -3.94
C ARG A 53 -8.72 -12.16 -4.49
N ALA A 54 -8.33 -10.93 -4.85
CA ALA A 54 -7.00 -10.66 -5.39
C ALA A 54 -5.94 -10.59 -4.29
N GLY A 55 -6.33 -10.25 -3.05
CA GLY A 55 -5.40 -9.96 -1.97
C GLY A 55 -4.73 -8.61 -2.19
N VAL A 56 -5.42 -7.55 -1.78
CA VAL A 56 -4.96 -6.16 -1.90
C VAL A 56 -4.24 -5.78 -0.61
N SER A 57 -2.97 -5.37 -0.72
CA SER A 57 -2.17 -4.89 0.40
C SER A 57 -2.47 -3.42 0.69
N ARG A 58 -2.21 -2.56 -0.31
CA ARG A 58 -2.35 -1.11 -0.20
C ARG A 58 -2.92 -0.53 -1.49
N ILE A 59 -3.69 0.54 -1.33
CA ILE A 59 -4.30 1.30 -2.43
C ILE A 59 -3.80 2.73 -2.29
N GLU A 60 -2.86 3.12 -3.12
CA GLU A 60 -2.31 4.47 -3.16
C GLU A 60 -3.15 5.33 -4.11
N ILE A 61 -3.46 6.55 -3.70
CA ILE A 61 -4.27 7.48 -4.49
C ILE A 61 -3.52 8.78 -4.64
N GLU A 62 -3.16 9.10 -5.87
CA GLU A 62 -2.57 10.39 -6.23
C GLU A 62 -3.58 11.16 -7.06
N ARG A 63 -3.78 12.44 -6.72
CA ARG A 63 -4.73 13.30 -7.44
C ARG A 63 -4.00 14.48 -8.06
N THR A 64 -4.34 14.72 -9.32
CA THR A 64 -4.15 16.00 -9.98
C THR A 64 -5.52 16.66 -10.15
N ARG A 65 -5.59 17.86 -10.74
CA ARG A 65 -6.84 18.63 -10.84
C ARG A 65 -7.99 17.83 -11.51
N ASP A 66 -7.70 17.20 -12.65
CA ASP A 66 -8.71 16.53 -13.49
C ASP A 66 -8.53 15.01 -13.60
N ARG A 67 -7.40 14.48 -13.09
CA ARG A 67 -7.04 13.06 -13.21
C ARG A 67 -6.73 12.47 -11.86
N VAL A 68 -7.25 11.27 -11.62
CA VAL A 68 -6.97 10.47 -10.43
C VAL A 68 -6.11 9.28 -10.85
N ARG A 69 -4.96 9.12 -10.20
CA ARG A 69 -4.10 7.94 -10.32
C ARG A 69 -4.35 7.04 -9.11
N VAL A 70 -4.68 5.78 -9.38
CA VAL A 70 -4.93 4.77 -8.38
C VAL A 70 -3.94 3.64 -8.59
N ASP A 71 -3.03 3.48 -7.63
CA ASP A 71 -1.97 2.48 -7.66
C ASP A 71 -2.33 1.36 -6.68
N ILE A 72 -2.69 0.20 -7.23
CA ILE A 72 -3.15 -0.97 -6.48
C ILE A 72 -1.97 -1.92 -6.29
N HIS A 73 -1.58 -2.14 -5.04
CA HIS A 73 -0.56 -3.13 -4.71
C HIS A 73 -1.23 -4.44 -4.29
N THR A 74 -0.95 -5.51 -5.03
CA THR A 74 -1.60 -6.81 -4.85
C THR A 74 -0.60 -7.95 -4.85
N ALA A 75 -0.94 -9.03 -4.15
CA ALA A 75 -0.22 -10.30 -4.22
C ALA A 75 -0.48 -11.05 -5.54
N ARG A 76 -1.63 -10.83 -6.19
CA ARG A 76 -2.06 -11.58 -7.38
C ARG A 76 -2.56 -10.63 -8.48
N PRO A 77 -1.65 -10.00 -9.24
CA PRO A 77 -2.03 -9.05 -10.29
C PRO A 77 -2.89 -9.70 -11.39
N GLY A 78 -2.70 -10.98 -11.68
CA GLY A 78 -3.49 -11.69 -12.70
C GLY A 78 -5.00 -11.72 -12.43
N ILE A 79 -5.42 -11.76 -11.16
CA ILE A 79 -6.85 -11.71 -10.80
C ILE A 79 -7.41 -10.30 -11.00
N VAL A 80 -6.62 -9.26 -10.71
CA VAL A 80 -7.01 -7.85 -10.87
C VAL A 80 -7.14 -7.46 -12.35
N ILE A 81 -6.23 -7.96 -13.20
CA ILE A 81 -6.27 -7.70 -14.65
C ILE A 81 -7.41 -8.49 -15.31
N GLY A 82 -7.58 -9.75 -14.92
CA GLY A 82 -8.56 -10.65 -15.51
C GLY A 82 -8.19 -11.13 -16.92
N ARG A 83 -9.12 -11.82 -17.58
CA ARG A 83 -8.90 -12.35 -18.94
C ARG A 83 -8.82 -11.21 -19.95
N ARG A 84 -7.68 -11.05 -20.63
CA ARG A 84 -7.41 -9.98 -21.60
C ARG A 84 -7.64 -8.55 -21.06
N GLY A 85 -7.49 -8.34 -19.75
CA GLY A 85 -7.70 -7.01 -19.15
C GLY A 85 -9.17 -6.63 -18.89
N ALA A 86 -10.11 -7.55 -19.09
CA ALA A 86 -11.55 -7.24 -18.96
C ALA A 86 -11.93 -6.74 -17.55
N GLU A 87 -11.31 -7.29 -16.50
CA GLU A 87 -11.64 -6.90 -15.12
C GLU A 87 -11.04 -5.53 -14.78
N ALA A 88 -9.82 -5.25 -15.23
CA ALA A 88 -9.20 -3.93 -15.06
C ALA A 88 -10.01 -2.83 -15.75
N GLU A 89 -10.52 -3.09 -16.96
CA GLU A 89 -11.33 -2.12 -17.71
C GLU A 89 -12.70 -1.92 -17.05
N ARG A 90 -13.31 -2.99 -16.52
CA ARG A 90 -14.54 -2.89 -15.73
C ARG A 90 -14.35 -2.02 -14.48
N ILE A 91 -13.28 -2.26 -13.73
CA ILE A 91 -12.98 -1.48 -12.52
C ILE A 91 -12.71 -0.02 -12.88
N ARG A 92 -11.96 0.25 -13.96
CA ARG A 92 -11.76 1.62 -14.46
C ARG A 92 -13.10 2.29 -14.75
N ALA A 93 -13.98 1.66 -15.53
CA ALA A 93 -15.29 2.21 -15.88
C ALA A 93 -16.17 2.48 -14.65
N ASP A 94 -16.16 1.58 -13.66
CA ASP A 94 -16.91 1.76 -12.43
C ASP A 94 -16.36 2.90 -11.57
N LEU A 95 -15.03 3.06 -11.52
CA LEU A 95 -14.40 4.17 -10.82
C LEU A 95 -14.63 5.52 -11.53
N GLU A 96 -14.65 5.54 -12.87
CA GLU A 96 -14.93 6.74 -13.67
C GLU A 96 -16.38 7.20 -13.46
N LYS A 97 -17.34 6.27 -13.44
CA LYS A 97 -18.74 6.59 -13.11
C LYS A 97 -18.90 7.19 -11.71
N LEU A 98 -18.11 6.74 -10.73
CA LEU A 98 -18.17 7.24 -9.36
C LEU A 98 -17.55 8.63 -9.18
N THR A 99 -16.47 8.92 -9.90
CA THR A 99 -15.69 10.16 -9.72
C THR A 99 -15.98 11.24 -10.74
N GLY A 100 -16.50 10.88 -11.92
CA GLY A 100 -16.70 11.81 -13.04
C GLY A 100 -15.38 12.39 -13.58
N LYS A 101 -14.24 11.77 -13.25
CA LYS A 101 -12.88 12.20 -13.62
C LYS A 101 -12.17 11.08 -14.37
N GLN A 102 -11.13 11.42 -15.13
CA GLN A 102 -10.35 10.43 -15.83
C GLN A 102 -9.46 9.65 -14.86
N ILE A 103 -9.44 8.31 -14.98
CA ILE A 103 -8.71 7.44 -14.04
C ILE A 103 -7.55 6.71 -14.71
N GLN A 104 -6.37 6.89 -14.13
CA GLN A 104 -5.20 6.06 -14.38
C GLN A 104 -5.13 4.97 -13.32
N LEU A 105 -5.38 3.72 -13.70
CA LEU A 105 -5.28 2.57 -12.81
C LEU A 105 -3.96 1.84 -13.09
N ASN A 106 -3.07 1.80 -12.09
CA ASN A 106 -1.83 1.03 -12.14
C ASN A 106 -1.93 -0.15 -11.18
N ILE A 107 -1.51 -1.32 -11.64
CA ILE A 107 -1.51 -2.55 -10.85
C ILE A 107 -0.05 -2.94 -10.62
N LEU A 108 0.35 -2.94 -9.35
CA LEU A 108 1.71 -3.22 -8.92
C LEU A 108 1.73 -4.52 -8.12
N GLU A 109 2.70 -5.37 -8.42
CA GLU A 109 2.89 -6.63 -7.71
C GLU A 109 3.69 -6.42 -6.42
N VAL A 110 3.21 -7.02 -5.33
CA VAL A 110 3.97 -7.10 -4.07
C VAL A 110 4.97 -8.24 -4.19
N LYS A 111 6.27 -7.91 -4.23
CA LYS A 111 7.37 -8.88 -4.41
C LYS A 111 7.33 -10.05 -3.41
N ASN A 112 7.11 -9.75 -2.12
CA ASN A 112 7.07 -10.74 -1.04
C ASN A 112 5.75 -10.63 -0.26
N PRO A 113 4.69 -11.38 -0.65
CA PRO A 113 3.39 -11.35 0.02
C PRO A 113 3.44 -11.77 1.50
N GLU A 114 4.34 -12.70 1.85
CA GLU A 114 4.49 -13.18 3.23
C GLU A 114 5.19 -12.18 4.16
N ALA A 115 5.86 -11.17 3.61
CA ALA A 115 6.47 -10.08 4.39
C ALA A 115 5.51 -8.89 4.61
N ASP A 116 4.35 -8.90 3.98
CA ASP A 116 3.34 -7.85 4.08
C ASP A 116 2.31 -8.18 5.15
N ALA A 117 2.12 -7.27 6.12
CA ALA A 117 1.30 -7.56 7.27
C ALA A 117 -0.20 -7.69 6.92
N GLN A 118 -0.68 -6.94 5.93
CA GLN A 118 -2.08 -6.97 5.51
C GLN A 118 -2.40 -8.27 4.77
N LEU A 119 -1.50 -8.72 3.88
CA LEU A 119 -1.67 -9.97 3.14
C LEU A 119 -1.58 -11.19 4.05
N VAL A 120 -0.68 -11.18 5.04
CA VAL A 120 -0.60 -12.24 6.06
C VAL A 120 -1.87 -12.25 6.92
N ALA A 121 -2.39 -11.09 7.33
CA ALA A 121 -3.64 -11.01 8.09
C ALA A 121 -4.82 -11.58 7.30
N GLN A 122 -4.95 -11.21 6.02
CA GLN A 122 -5.97 -11.72 5.12
C GLN A 122 -5.85 -13.25 4.94
N GLY A 123 -4.64 -13.76 4.67
CA GLY A 123 -4.42 -15.19 4.48
C GLY A 123 -4.75 -16.04 5.72
N ILE A 124 -4.49 -15.52 6.92
CA ILE A 124 -4.90 -16.17 8.18
C ILE A 124 -6.41 -16.11 8.34
N ALA A 125 -7.04 -14.97 8.04
CA ALA A 125 -8.49 -14.83 8.15
C ALA A 125 -9.25 -15.75 7.19
N GLU A 126 -8.76 -15.92 5.96
CA GLU A 126 -9.29 -16.89 4.98
C GLU A 126 -9.15 -18.34 5.47
N GLN A 127 -8.05 -18.68 6.14
CA GLN A 127 -7.89 -20.02 6.74
C GLN A 127 -8.85 -20.24 7.92
N LEU A 128 -9.09 -19.20 8.73
CA LEU A 128 -10.04 -19.26 9.85
C LEU A 128 -11.48 -19.39 9.36
N SER A 129 -11.86 -18.70 8.27
CA SER A 129 -13.19 -18.85 7.66
C SER A 129 -13.39 -20.24 7.04
N ALA A 130 -12.32 -20.83 6.50
CA ALA A 130 -12.28 -22.20 6.01
C ALA A 130 -12.23 -23.28 7.13
N ARG A 131 -12.47 -22.90 8.40
CA ARG A 131 -12.50 -23.80 9.58
C ARG A 131 -11.17 -24.50 9.88
N VAL A 132 -10.04 -23.95 9.44
CA VAL A 132 -8.72 -24.47 9.84
C VAL A 132 -8.48 -24.13 11.31
N ALA A 133 -7.83 -25.04 12.04
CA ALA A 133 -7.43 -24.82 13.43
C ALA A 133 -6.60 -23.52 13.57
N PHE A 134 -7.07 -22.60 14.42
CA PHE A 134 -6.49 -21.26 14.52
C PHE A 134 -5.01 -21.26 14.92
N ARG A 135 -4.56 -22.22 15.75
CA ARG A 135 -3.14 -22.38 16.11
C ARG A 135 -2.30 -22.75 14.90
N ARG A 136 -2.81 -23.62 14.02
CA ARG A 136 -2.13 -24.03 12.78
C ARG A 136 -2.03 -22.85 11.82
N ALA A 137 -3.11 -22.11 11.62
CA ALA A 137 -3.12 -20.92 10.76
C ALA A 137 -2.11 -19.86 11.23
N MET A 138 -2.09 -19.56 12.54
CA MET A 138 -1.14 -18.61 13.12
C MET A 138 0.32 -19.08 12.98
N ARG A 139 0.63 -20.35 13.31
CA ARG A 139 1.99 -20.88 13.15
C ARG A 139 2.45 -20.84 11.69
N LYS A 140 1.56 -21.17 10.75
CA LYS A 140 1.86 -21.11 9.31
C LYS A 140 2.21 -19.68 8.88
N GLY A 141 1.38 -18.70 9.24
CA GLY A 141 1.62 -17.29 8.90
C GLY A 141 2.90 -16.75 9.54
N LEU A 142 3.18 -17.13 10.78
CA LEU A 142 4.39 -16.74 11.49
C LEU A 142 5.65 -17.30 10.82
N GLN A 143 5.65 -18.59 10.48
CA GLN A 143 6.79 -19.22 9.80
C GLN A 143 7.00 -18.67 8.38
N GLY A 144 5.93 -18.39 7.63
CA GLY A 144 6.04 -17.78 6.30
C GLY A 144 6.71 -16.41 6.37
N ALA A 145 6.24 -15.55 7.27
CA ALA A 145 6.83 -14.22 7.46
C ALA A 145 8.31 -14.29 7.91
N GLN A 146 8.68 -15.25 8.77
CA GLN A 146 10.06 -15.47 9.17
C GLN A 146 10.95 -15.93 8.00
N ARG A 147 10.46 -16.84 7.15
CA ARG A 147 11.17 -17.29 5.93
C ARG A 147 11.34 -16.17 4.92
N ALA A 148 10.37 -15.26 4.82
CA ALA A 148 10.44 -14.08 3.97
C ALA A 148 11.43 -13.01 4.48
N GLY A 149 12.13 -13.27 5.60
CA GLY A 149 13.19 -12.40 6.13
C GLY A 149 12.71 -11.36 7.15
N ALA A 150 11.51 -11.52 7.71
CA ALA A 150 11.07 -10.66 8.81
C ALA A 150 11.97 -10.86 10.05
N LYS A 151 12.36 -9.75 10.69
CA LYS A 151 13.18 -9.77 11.93
C LYS A 151 12.34 -10.04 13.19
N GLY A 152 11.03 -9.89 13.08
CA GLY A 152 10.09 -10.34 14.09
C GLY A 152 8.66 -10.20 13.63
N VAL A 153 7.81 -11.06 14.17
CA VAL A 153 6.41 -11.18 13.80
C VAL A 153 5.60 -11.36 15.07
N ARG A 154 4.52 -10.59 15.20
CA ARG A 154 3.51 -10.79 16.23
C ARG A 154 2.17 -10.95 15.53
N ILE A 155 1.44 -12.00 15.88
CA ILE A 155 0.08 -12.25 15.37
C ILE A 155 -0.81 -12.36 16.59
N GLN A 156 -1.92 -11.63 16.58
CA GLN A 156 -2.94 -11.70 17.60
C GLN A 156 -4.28 -11.97 16.94
N VAL A 157 -4.98 -12.99 17.42
CA VAL A 157 -6.31 -13.36 16.96
C VAL A 157 -7.27 -13.27 18.14
N SER A 158 -8.39 -12.57 17.95
CA SER A 158 -9.38 -12.33 19.00
C SER A 158 -10.78 -12.60 18.50
N GLY A 159 -11.58 -13.34 19.28
CA GLY A 159 -12.96 -13.65 18.96
C GLY A 159 -13.37 -15.03 19.49
N ARG A 160 -14.40 -15.63 18.88
CA ARG A 160 -14.89 -16.99 19.21
C ARG A 160 -14.00 -18.06 18.56
N LEU A 161 -12.80 -18.23 19.11
CA LEU A 161 -11.78 -19.12 18.54
C LEU A 161 -12.23 -20.59 18.60
N GLY A 162 -12.35 -21.21 17.43
CA GLY A 162 -12.78 -22.61 17.29
C GLY A 162 -14.29 -22.82 17.52
N GLY A 163 -15.10 -21.76 17.49
CA GLY A 163 -16.55 -21.85 17.71
C GLY A 163 -16.98 -21.88 19.18
N ALA A 164 -16.03 -21.70 20.11
CA ALA A 164 -16.34 -21.56 21.53
C ALA A 164 -17.31 -20.40 21.79
N GLU A 165 -18.15 -20.54 22.81
CA GLU A 165 -19.11 -19.50 23.22
C GLU A 165 -18.40 -18.25 23.75
N MET A 166 -17.41 -18.44 24.62
CA MET A 166 -16.63 -17.34 25.18
C MET A 166 -15.55 -16.83 24.21
N SER A 167 -15.49 -15.51 24.04
CA SER A 167 -14.44 -14.89 23.23
C SER A 167 -13.09 -14.98 23.94
N ARG A 168 -12.04 -15.37 23.20
CA ARG A 168 -10.67 -15.44 23.69
C ARG A 168 -9.74 -14.64 22.80
N SER A 169 -8.63 -14.18 23.37
CA SER A 169 -7.54 -13.53 22.63
C SER A 169 -6.30 -14.37 22.79
N GLU A 170 -5.76 -14.85 21.67
CA GLU A 170 -4.50 -15.60 21.64
C GLU A 170 -3.50 -14.82 20.79
N PHE A 171 -2.23 -14.83 21.20
CA PHE A 171 -1.17 -14.21 20.43
C PHE A 171 0.06 -15.10 20.39
N TYR A 172 0.73 -15.09 19.24
CA TYR A 172 2.05 -15.66 19.07
C TYR A 172 3.01 -14.56 18.66
N ARG A 173 4.25 -14.64 19.15
CA ARG A 173 5.31 -13.70 18.83
C ARG A 173 6.60 -14.46 18.63
N GLU A 174 7.30 -14.16 17.55
CA GLU A 174 8.64 -14.64 17.28
C GLU A 174 9.55 -13.47 16.89
N GLY A 175 10.82 -13.51 17.26
CA GLY A 175 11.77 -12.44 17.02
C GLY A 175 11.45 -11.13 17.77
N ARG A 176 11.92 -10.01 17.21
CA ARG A 176 11.83 -8.68 17.84
C ARG A 176 10.72 -7.85 17.21
N VAL A 177 9.83 -7.28 18.03
CA VAL A 177 8.78 -6.34 17.60
C VAL A 177 8.74 -5.13 18.53
N PRO A 178 9.62 -4.13 18.34
CA PRO A 178 9.73 -2.97 19.21
C PRO A 178 8.70 -1.87 18.87
N LEU A 179 7.49 -1.97 19.43
CA LEU A 179 6.38 -1.06 19.09
C LEU A 179 6.61 0.41 19.49
N HIS A 180 7.39 0.67 20.53
CA HIS A 180 7.67 2.03 21.04
C HIS A 180 8.78 2.74 20.26
N THR A 181 9.61 1.99 19.53
CA THR A 181 10.75 2.55 18.79
C THR A 181 10.26 3.14 17.47
N LEU A 182 10.41 4.46 17.30
CA LEU A 182 9.93 5.17 16.10
C LEU A 182 10.70 4.79 14.84
N ARG A 183 12.03 4.62 14.93
CA ARG A 183 12.87 4.20 13.78
C ARG A 183 12.62 2.78 13.28
N ALA A 184 11.85 1.98 14.03
CA ALA A 184 11.56 0.61 13.65
C ALA A 184 10.49 0.59 12.55
N ASN A 185 10.83 0.02 11.39
CA ASN A 185 9.89 -0.24 10.30
C ASN A 185 9.01 -1.42 10.66
N ILE A 186 7.82 -1.10 11.15
CA ILE A 186 6.80 -2.06 11.55
C ILE A 186 5.61 -1.89 10.63
N ASP A 187 5.34 -2.95 9.88
CA ASP A 187 4.14 -3.08 9.09
C ASP A 187 3.01 -3.64 9.96
N TYR A 188 1.81 -3.10 9.78
CA TYR A 188 0.64 -3.47 10.57
C TYR A 188 -0.53 -3.80 9.65
N GLY A 189 -1.09 -4.99 9.82
CA GLY A 189 -2.24 -5.47 9.08
C GLY A 189 -3.39 -5.82 10.01
N PHE A 190 -4.60 -5.52 9.56
CA PHE A 190 -5.83 -5.93 10.23
C PHE A 190 -6.82 -6.47 9.22
N TYR A 191 -7.37 -7.65 9.53
CA TYR A 191 -8.43 -8.23 8.74
C TYR A 191 -9.41 -8.99 9.64
N GLU A 192 -10.69 -8.96 9.26
CA GLU A 192 -11.77 -9.64 9.98
C GLU A 192 -12.18 -10.91 9.25
N ALA A 193 -11.99 -12.07 9.89
CA ALA A 193 -12.48 -13.33 9.38
C ALA A 193 -13.99 -13.43 9.64
N LYS A 194 -14.77 -13.64 8.58
CA LYS A 194 -16.20 -13.93 8.66
C LYS A 194 -16.38 -15.43 8.87
N THR A 195 -16.86 -15.83 10.05
CA THR A 195 -17.16 -17.23 10.38
C THR A 195 -18.65 -17.40 10.67
N THR A 196 -19.13 -18.63 10.70
CA THR A 196 -20.54 -18.94 11.03
C THR A 196 -20.95 -18.45 12.42
N PHE A 197 -20.01 -18.45 13.37
CA PHE A 197 -20.27 -18.12 14.77
C PHE A 197 -20.06 -16.63 15.10
N GLY A 198 -19.62 -15.83 14.13
CA GLY A 198 -19.35 -14.41 14.29
C GLY A 198 -18.08 -13.97 13.57
N ARG A 199 -17.50 -12.86 14.02
CA ARG A 199 -16.27 -12.29 13.45
C ARG A 199 -15.07 -12.59 14.34
N ILE A 200 -13.95 -12.93 13.71
CA ILE A 200 -12.67 -13.11 14.39
C ILE A 200 -11.72 -12.05 13.85
N GLY A 201 -11.22 -11.18 14.73
CA GLY A 201 -10.24 -10.16 14.35
C GLY A 201 -8.84 -10.73 14.33
N VAL A 202 -8.10 -10.52 13.23
CA VAL A 202 -6.70 -10.89 13.06
C VAL A 202 -5.87 -9.62 12.95
N LYS A 203 -4.94 -9.43 13.89
CA LYS A 203 -3.98 -8.32 13.91
C LYS A 203 -2.57 -8.89 13.73
N VAL A 204 -1.83 -8.34 12.78
CA VAL A 204 -0.47 -8.79 12.46
C VAL A 204 0.47 -7.59 12.53
N TRP A 205 1.61 -7.78 13.19
CA TRP A 205 2.73 -6.85 13.20
C TRP A 205 3.95 -7.56 12.63
N ILE A 206 4.58 -6.97 11.61
CA ILE A 206 5.81 -7.49 11.00
C ILE A 206 6.89 -6.42 11.13
N TYR A 207 7.98 -6.74 11.80
CA TYR A 207 9.16 -5.89 11.90
C TYR A 207 10.15 -6.26 10.80
N LYS A 208 10.39 -5.32 9.88
CA LYS A 208 11.29 -5.50 8.73
C LYS A 208 12.73 -5.05 9.05
N GLY A 209 12.90 -4.21 10.07
CA GLY A 209 14.19 -3.67 10.50
C GLY A 209 14.10 -2.23 10.96
N ASP A 210 15.23 -1.68 11.42
CA ASP A 210 15.34 -0.25 11.67
C ASP A 210 15.68 0.44 10.35
N ILE A 211 14.98 1.52 10.02
CA ILE A 211 15.37 2.37 8.88
C ILE A 211 16.21 3.50 9.42
N THR A 212 17.40 3.67 8.87
CA THR A 212 18.25 4.84 9.16
C THR A 212 17.86 5.99 8.23
N ASN A 213 17.92 7.25 8.67
CA ASN A 213 17.60 8.43 7.83
C ASN A 213 18.33 8.44 6.47
N LYS A 214 19.54 7.86 6.39
CA LYS A 214 20.30 7.71 5.14
C LYS A 214 19.66 6.73 4.15
N GLU A 215 19.01 5.68 4.63
CA GLU A 215 18.33 4.68 3.80
C GLU A 215 16.97 5.20 3.33
N LEU A 216 16.24 5.90 4.21
CA LEU A 216 15.00 6.62 3.85
C LEU A 216 15.24 7.63 2.72
N ALA A 217 16.31 8.41 2.81
CA ALA A 217 16.69 9.37 1.75
C ALA A 217 17.05 8.67 0.42
N ARG A 218 17.69 7.49 0.47
CA ARG A 218 18.01 6.68 -0.72
C ARG A 218 16.76 6.09 -1.35
N GLU A 219 15.85 5.54 -0.56
CA GLU A 219 14.58 5.00 -1.05
C GLU A 219 13.73 6.09 -1.70
N GLN A 220 13.62 7.27 -1.06
CA GLN A 220 12.92 8.43 -1.63
C GLN A 220 13.59 8.96 -2.91
N ALA A 221 14.93 8.94 -2.99
CA ALA A 221 15.66 9.31 -4.20
C ALA A 221 15.44 8.30 -5.34
N SER A 222 15.32 7.00 -5.02
CA SER A 222 15.06 5.94 -6.00
C SER A 222 13.61 5.89 -6.49
N GLN A 223 12.65 6.34 -5.68
CA GLN A 223 11.23 6.39 -6.03
C GLN A 223 10.84 7.61 -6.86
N LYS A 224 11.69 8.66 -6.93
CA LYS A 224 11.47 9.73 -7.91
C LYS A 224 11.67 9.13 -9.29
N PRO A 225 10.65 9.12 -10.18
CA PRO A 225 10.90 8.80 -11.57
C PRO A 225 11.94 9.80 -12.04
N SER A 226 13.04 9.29 -12.62
CA SER A 226 13.99 10.13 -13.33
C SER A 226 13.17 10.97 -14.30
N ARG A 227 12.97 12.25 -13.99
CA ARG A 227 12.42 13.20 -14.95
C ARG A 227 13.23 12.97 -16.21
N GLU A 228 12.56 12.55 -17.27
CA GLU A 228 13.14 12.44 -18.60
C GLU A 228 14.06 13.65 -18.76
N ARG A 229 15.37 13.38 -18.84
CA ARG A 229 16.31 14.37 -19.34
C ARG A 229 15.83 14.58 -20.76
N SER A 230 15.00 15.60 -20.94
CA SER A 230 14.69 16.12 -22.25
C SER A 230 16.03 16.35 -22.92
N ASP A 231 16.24 15.65 -24.04
CA ASP A 231 17.28 15.93 -24.99
C ASP A 231 17.17 17.42 -25.34
N ARG A 232 17.92 18.25 -24.61
CA ARG A 232 18.23 19.59 -25.07
C ARG A 232 19.20 19.38 -26.23
N PRO A 233 18.83 19.76 -27.47
CA PRO A 233 19.77 19.66 -28.57
C PRO A 233 21.01 20.47 -28.21
N ARG A 234 22.18 19.83 -28.30
CA ARG A 234 23.48 20.46 -28.11
C ARG A 234 23.53 21.69 -29.02
N ARG A 235 23.55 22.87 -28.43
CA ARG A 235 23.78 24.13 -29.13
C ARG A 235 25.10 24.00 -29.87
N ALA A 236 25.05 23.97 -31.21
CA ALA A 236 26.23 23.90 -32.05
C ALA A 236 27.16 25.09 -31.74
N PRO A 237 28.49 24.89 -31.74
CA PRO A 237 29.43 25.99 -31.57
C PRO A 237 29.28 26.95 -32.75
N ARG A 238 29.06 28.22 -32.43
CA ARG A 238 28.97 29.33 -33.38
C ARG A 238 30.31 29.42 -34.12
N SER A 239 30.34 28.99 -35.38
CA SER A 239 31.48 29.18 -36.27
C SER A 239 31.76 30.69 -36.36
N GLN A 240 33.01 31.06 -36.07
CA GLN A 240 33.51 32.43 -36.18
C GLN A 240 33.36 32.91 -37.64
N GLU A 241 32.75 34.08 -37.83
CA GLU A 241 32.81 34.81 -39.10
C GLU A 241 34.28 35.16 -39.40
N PRO A 242 34.71 35.12 -40.67
CA PRO A 242 36.06 35.51 -41.04
C PRO A 242 36.24 37.02 -40.85
N ALA A 243 37.30 37.40 -40.14
CA ALA A 243 37.72 38.78 -40.01
C ALA A 243 38.01 39.37 -41.40
N ALA A 244 37.42 40.55 -41.66
CA ALA A 244 37.69 41.36 -42.83
C ALA A 244 39.20 41.59 -42.99
N ALA A 245 39.76 41.13 -44.11
CA ALA A 245 41.09 41.50 -44.53
C ALA A 245 41.07 42.98 -44.92
N GLY A 246 41.87 43.77 -44.20
CA GLY A 246 42.11 45.17 -44.47
C GLY A 246 42.77 45.39 -45.83
N VAL A 247 42.40 46.52 -46.40
CA VAL A 247 43.07 47.22 -47.50
C VAL A 247 44.47 47.63 -47.05
N GLU A 248 45.51 47.36 -47.85
CA GLU A 248 46.58 48.33 -48.20
C GLU A 248 47.59 47.76 -49.21
N ALA A 249 47.98 48.66 -50.15
CA ALA A 249 49.01 48.63 -51.20
C ALA A 249 48.79 47.74 -52.44
#